data_AF-A0A7C5L1L5-F1
#
_entry.id   AF-A0A7C5L1L5-F1
#
_cell.length_a   1.000
_cell.length_b   1.000
_cell.length_c   1.000
_cell.angle_alpha   90.00
_cell.angle_beta   90.00
_cell.angle_gamma   90.00
#
_symmetry.space_group_name_H-M   'P 1'
#
loop_
_entity.id
_entity.type
_entity.pdbx_description
1 polymer ?
#
loop_
_entity_poly.entity_id
_entity_poly.type
_entity_poly.pdbx_seq_one_letter_code
_entity_poly.pdbx_strand_id
1 'polypeptide(L)'
;MAALLAGFAFGMEVQEKKVLEELEKLKGRGMLSEEMMKRIEEYKDFGRRAKEEALRKAKEWEIRREDGRVVVERRKEEEKRKTLPTVYIFISSSVPLEIWWRYAHYLLERNIPGVFVLRGCIGGCRYIRPTLEFVQRFLTEEGRNEEGLPVEVQIDPLKFRDYGVKVVPCVALEGKEKLSCGDWSLEYHLKELGAW
;
A
#
# COMPACT_ATOMS: atom_id res chain seq x y z
N MET A 1 -6.85 -16.08 4.70
CA MET A 1 -5.77 -15.51 3.87
C MET A 1 -4.51 -16.37 3.89
N ALA A 2 -4.01 -16.80 5.06
CA ALA A 2 -2.85 -17.71 5.17
C ALA A 2 -2.99 -19.02 4.38
N ALA A 3 -4.16 -19.67 4.36
CA ALA A 3 -4.40 -20.87 3.56
C ALA A 3 -4.38 -20.63 2.03
N LEU A 4 -4.84 -19.46 1.57
CA LEU A 4 -4.74 -19.03 0.17
C LEU A 4 -3.29 -18.72 -0.21
N LEU A 5 -2.53 -18.10 0.69
CA LEU A 5 -1.11 -17.83 0.51
C LEU A 5 -0.27 -19.12 0.52
N ALA A 6 -0.61 -20.09 1.37
CA ALA A 6 0.03 -21.40 1.37
C ALA A 6 -0.31 -22.22 0.11
N GLY A 7 -1.57 -22.18 -0.35
CA GLY A 7 -1.98 -22.80 -1.62
C GLY A 7 -1.32 -22.14 -2.84
N PHE A 8 -1.16 -20.81 -2.83
CA PHE A 8 -0.45 -20.06 -3.86
C PHE A 8 1.05 -20.38 -3.85
N ALA A 9 1.68 -20.43 -2.67
CA ALA A 9 3.09 -20.81 -2.50
C ALA A 9 3.36 -22.25 -2.96
N PHE A 10 2.45 -23.18 -2.66
CA PHE A 10 2.54 -24.57 -3.12
C PHE A 10 2.35 -24.70 -4.64
N GLY A 11 1.40 -23.94 -5.21
CA GLY A 11 1.20 -23.87 -6.66
C GLY A 11 2.41 -23.29 -7.40
N MET A 12 3.07 -22.28 -6.83
CA MET A 12 4.31 -21.72 -7.34
C MET A 12 5.47 -22.72 -7.28
N GLU A 13 5.61 -23.50 -6.19
CA GLU A 13 6.64 -24.55 -6.09
C GLU A 13 6.49 -25.64 -7.16
N VAL A 14 5.26 -26.01 -7.52
CA VAL A 14 4.99 -27.02 -8.55
C VAL A 14 5.32 -26.49 -9.96
N GLN A 15 5.01 -25.22 -10.24
CA GLN A 15 5.40 -24.58 -11.51
C GLN A 15 6.92 -24.36 -11.60
N GLU A 16 7.56 -23.92 -10.52
CA GLU A 16 8.99 -23.68 -10.46
C GLU A 16 9.79 -24.97 -10.73
N LYS A 17 9.39 -26.10 -10.14
CA LYS A 17 10.04 -27.41 -10.42
C LYS A 17 9.97 -27.83 -11.88
N LYS A 18 8.81 -27.67 -12.54
CA LYS A 18 8.67 -28.00 -13.97
C LYS A 18 9.54 -27.13 -14.87
N VAL A 19 9.57 -25.82 -14.59
CA VAL A 19 10.39 -24.85 -15.33
C VAL A 19 11.89 -25.16 -15.14
N LEU A 20 12.32 -25.49 -13.92
CA LEU A 20 13.70 -25.85 -13.63
C LEU A 20 14.14 -27.15 -14.31
N GLU A 21 13.26 -28.16 -14.38
CA GLU A 21 13.54 -29.44 -15.05
C GLU A 21 13.68 -29.30 -16.58
N GLU A 22 12.90 -28.41 -17.21
CA GLU A 22 13.06 -28.06 -18.62
C GLU A 22 14.35 -27.29 -18.88
N LEU A 23 14.73 -26.37 -17.98
CA LEU A 23 15.97 -25.61 -18.09
C LEU A 23 17.22 -26.50 -17.96
N GLU A 24 17.19 -27.54 -17.11
CA GLU A 24 18.28 -28.52 -17.01
C GLU A 24 18.43 -29.38 -18.28
N LYS A 25 17.30 -29.77 -18.90
CA LYS A 25 17.29 -30.47 -20.20
C LYS A 25 17.87 -29.60 -21.32
N LEU A 26 17.61 -28.30 -21.30
CA LEU A 26 18.16 -27.32 -22.25
C LEU A 26 19.66 -27.05 -22.01
N LYS A 27 20.09 -27.07 -20.74
CA LYS A 27 21.52 -26.96 -20.35
C LYS A 27 22.34 -28.15 -20.84
N GLY A 28 21.82 -29.36 -20.71
CA GLY A 28 22.45 -30.59 -21.22
C GLY A 28 22.58 -30.63 -22.75
N ARG A 29 21.81 -29.80 -23.48
CA ARG A 29 21.85 -29.67 -24.95
C ARG A 29 22.80 -28.56 -25.44
N GLY A 30 23.49 -27.84 -24.55
CA GLY A 30 24.45 -26.79 -24.91
C GLY A 30 23.83 -25.55 -25.57
N MET A 31 22.51 -25.35 -25.45
CA MET A 31 21.76 -24.27 -26.11
C MET A 31 21.61 -22.97 -25.30
N LEU A 32 22.15 -22.92 -24.08
CA LEU A 32 22.01 -21.77 -23.19
C LEU A 32 23.27 -20.90 -23.27
N SER A 33 23.12 -19.64 -23.71
CA SER A 33 24.20 -18.65 -23.66
C SER A 33 24.52 -18.26 -22.22
N GLU A 34 25.73 -17.73 -21.98
CA GLU A 34 26.14 -17.25 -20.65
C GLU A 34 25.22 -16.14 -20.11
N GLU A 35 24.72 -15.25 -20.98
CA GLU A 35 23.72 -14.23 -20.61
C GLU A 35 22.39 -14.83 -20.17
N MET A 36 21.95 -15.89 -20.84
CA MET A 36 20.69 -16.57 -20.52
C MET A 36 20.83 -17.36 -19.21
N MET A 37 21.99 -17.95 -18.95
CA MET A 37 22.33 -18.57 -17.67
C MET A 37 22.30 -17.56 -16.52
N LYS A 38 22.88 -16.36 -16.73
CA LYS A 38 22.87 -15.29 -15.73
C LYS A 38 21.45 -14.81 -15.39
N ARG A 39 20.59 -14.64 -16.41
CA ARG A 39 19.17 -14.29 -16.21
C ARG A 39 18.39 -15.37 -15.46
N ILE A 40 18.69 -16.65 -15.71
CA ILE A 40 18.09 -17.78 -14.97
C ILE A 40 18.51 -17.75 -13.50
N GLU A 41 19.79 -17.48 -13.22
CA GLU A 41 20.31 -17.32 -11.86
C GLU A 41 19.61 -16.16 -11.11
N GLU A 42 19.47 -15.01 -11.76
CA GLU A 42 18.76 -13.84 -11.21
C GLU A 42 17.29 -14.15 -10.91
N TYR A 43 16.62 -14.92 -11.78
CA TYR A 43 15.23 -15.33 -11.61
C TYR A 43 15.06 -16.31 -10.44
N LYS A 44 16.00 -17.26 -10.27
CA LYS A 44 16.05 -18.18 -9.10
C LYS A 44 16.26 -17.41 -7.80
N ASP A 45 17.17 -16.44 -7.81
CA ASP A 45 17.45 -15.60 -6.63
C ASP A 45 16.28 -14.70 -6.25
N PHE A 46 15.51 -14.23 -7.24
CA PHE A 46 14.25 -13.51 -7.02
C PHE A 46 13.18 -14.44 -6.42
N GLY A 47 12.98 -15.62 -7.01
CA GLY A 47 12.03 -16.63 -6.51
C GLY A 47 12.33 -17.06 -5.07
N ARG A 48 13.61 -17.30 -4.75
CA ARG A 48 14.08 -17.63 -3.39
C ARG A 48 13.74 -16.52 -2.40
N ARG A 49 14.05 -15.26 -2.73
CA ARG A 49 13.75 -14.11 -1.86
C ARG A 49 12.26 -13.93 -1.61
N ALA A 50 11.44 -14.03 -2.66
CA ALA A 50 9.98 -13.94 -2.55
C ALA A 50 9.40 -15.08 -1.69
N LYS A 51 9.94 -16.31 -1.84
CA LYS A 51 9.56 -17.48 -1.06
C LYS A 51 9.94 -17.35 0.42
N GLU A 52 11.15 -16.89 0.71
CA GLU A 52 11.61 -16.64 2.09
C GLU A 52 10.77 -15.57 2.79
N GLU A 53 10.44 -14.49 2.08
CA GLU A 53 9.57 -13.44 2.61
C GLU A 53 8.15 -13.96 2.88
N ALA A 54 7.59 -14.74 1.96
CA ALA A 54 6.30 -15.39 2.12
C ALA A 54 6.31 -16.39 3.29
N LEU A 55 7.38 -17.17 3.46
CA LEU A 55 7.53 -18.13 4.55
C LEU A 55 7.72 -17.43 5.90
N ARG A 56 8.46 -16.32 5.96
CA ARG A 56 8.59 -15.47 7.15
C ARG A 56 7.23 -14.92 7.55
N LYS A 57 6.51 -14.33 6.58
CA LYS A 57 5.14 -13.85 6.78
C LYS A 57 4.18 -14.98 7.15
N ALA A 58 4.40 -16.23 6.75
CA ALA A 58 3.55 -17.36 7.13
C ALA A 58 3.88 -17.90 8.53
N LYS A 59 5.16 -17.89 8.94
CA LYS A 59 5.61 -18.27 10.30
C LYS A 59 5.07 -17.35 11.39
N GLU A 60 4.67 -16.12 11.06
CA GLU A 60 4.00 -15.18 11.96
C GLU A 60 2.54 -15.58 12.31
N TRP A 61 2.01 -16.63 11.68
CA TRP A 61 0.62 -17.07 11.81
C TRP A 61 0.59 -18.48 12.39
N GLU A 62 0.07 -18.65 13.61
CA GLU A 62 -0.28 -19.99 14.09
C GLU A 62 -1.64 -20.39 13.53
N ILE A 63 -1.66 -21.48 12.76
CA ILE A 63 -2.90 -22.07 12.25
C ILE A 63 -3.32 -23.16 13.23
N ARG A 64 -4.32 -22.88 14.07
CA ARG A 64 -4.97 -23.91 14.90
C ARG A 64 -6.28 -24.36 14.26
N ARG A 65 -6.55 -25.66 14.33
CA ARG A 65 -7.81 -26.27 13.89
C ARG A 65 -8.58 -26.67 15.13
N GLU A 66 -9.69 -25.98 15.41
CA GLU A 66 -10.71 -26.40 16.38
C GLU A 66 -12.03 -26.58 15.63
N ASP A 67 -12.70 -27.71 15.84
CA ASP A 67 -14.06 -28.00 15.36
C ASP A 67 -14.36 -27.62 13.90
N GLY A 68 -13.46 -28.00 12.99
CA GLY A 68 -13.61 -27.77 11.55
C GLY A 68 -13.50 -26.30 11.11
N ARG A 69 -13.16 -25.39 12.02
CA ARG A 69 -12.92 -23.97 11.74
C ARG A 69 -11.43 -23.66 11.85
N VAL A 70 -10.92 -22.94 10.86
CA VAL A 70 -9.53 -22.46 10.89
C VAL A 70 -9.53 -21.15 11.67
N VAL A 71 -9.06 -21.20 12.91
CA VAL A 71 -8.88 -20.02 13.74
C VAL A 71 -7.44 -19.54 13.53
N VAL A 72 -7.34 -18.28 13.12
CA VAL A 72 -6.09 -17.66 12.73
C VAL A 72 -5.78 -16.57 13.74
N GLU A 73 -4.87 -16.86 14.67
CA GLU A 73 -4.43 -15.90 15.68
C GLU A 73 -3.00 -15.43 15.39
N ARG A 74 -2.83 -14.11 15.35
CA ARG A 74 -1.53 -13.45 15.23
C ARG A 74 -0.83 -13.52 16.58
N ARG A 75 0.36 -14.11 16.65
CA ARG A 75 1.21 -14.07 17.85
C ARG A 75 1.65 -12.61 18.05
N LYS A 76 0.98 -11.89 18.95
CA LYS A 76 1.38 -10.55 19.37
C LYS A 76 2.56 -10.70 20.34
N GLU A 77 3.78 -10.58 19.82
CA GLU A 77 4.92 -10.22 20.65
C GLU A 77 5.08 -8.70 20.58
N GLU A 78 5.14 -8.09 21.77
CA GLU A 78 4.94 -6.68 22.02
C GLU A 78 6.12 -5.81 21.57
N GLU A 79 5.86 -4.89 20.63
CA GLU A 79 6.17 -3.50 20.89
C GLU A 79 4.85 -2.73 20.83
N LYS A 80 4.29 -2.37 21.99
CA LYS A 80 3.40 -1.20 22.08
C LYS A 80 4.21 0.07 21.80
N ARG A 81 4.78 0.20 20.60
CA ARG A 81 4.86 1.54 20.00
C ARG A 81 3.41 1.98 19.93
N LYS A 82 3.06 3.11 20.54
CA LYS A 82 1.82 3.81 20.20
C LYS A 82 1.88 4.02 18.69
N THR A 83 1.32 3.09 17.91
CA THR A 83 1.14 3.27 16.48
C THR A 83 0.25 4.49 16.37
N LEU A 84 0.80 5.59 15.85
CA LEU A 84 0.04 6.79 15.61
C LEU A 84 -1.17 6.40 14.75
N PRO A 85 -2.38 6.89 15.07
CA PRO A 85 -3.53 6.61 14.24
C PRO A 85 -3.29 7.13 12.83
N THR A 86 -3.70 6.37 11.82
CA THR A 86 -3.64 6.79 10.43
C THR A 86 -4.47 8.06 10.24
N VAL A 87 -3.88 9.07 9.61
CA VAL A 87 -4.55 10.33 9.28
C VAL A 87 -5.21 10.20 7.92
N TYR A 88 -6.53 10.29 7.86
CA TYR A 88 -7.27 10.36 6.60
C TYR A 88 -7.42 11.82 6.17
N ILE A 89 -6.89 12.16 4.99
CA ILE A 89 -6.97 13.50 4.42
C ILE A 89 -7.89 13.44 3.20
N PHE A 90 -9.07 14.02 3.32
CA PHE A 90 -10.05 14.07 2.24
C PHE A 90 -9.72 15.20 1.29
N ILE A 91 -9.45 14.86 0.02
CA ILE A 91 -8.95 15.77 -1.00
C ILE A 91 -9.87 15.87 -2.22
N SER A 92 -9.62 16.89 -3.03
CA SER A 92 -10.28 17.15 -4.30
C SER A 92 -9.34 17.92 -5.24
N SER A 93 -9.52 17.72 -6.55
CA SER A 93 -8.85 18.50 -7.59
C SER A 93 -9.28 19.97 -7.64
N SER A 94 -10.34 20.35 -6.90
CA SER A 94 -10.77 21.74 -6.76
C SER A 94 -9.88 22.58 -5.83
N VAL A 95 -9.04 21.93 -5.03
CA VAL A 95 -8.08 22.60 -4.14
C VAL A 95 -6.70 22.58 -4.82
N PRO A 96 -5.91 23.66 -4.74
CA PRO A 96 -4.58 23.74 -5.36
C PRO A 96 -3.62 22.64 -4.88
N LEU A 97 -2.76 22.14 -5.78
CA LEU A 97 -1.80 21.06 -5.50
C LEU A 97 -0.80 21.44 -4.41
N GLU A 98 -0.46 22.72 -4.30
CA GLU A 98 0.47 23.27 -3.31
C GLU A 98 0.01 23.00 -1.88
N ILE A 99 -1.32 22.95 -1.65
CA ILE A 99 -1.90 22.62 -0.36
C ILE A 99 -1.65 21.14 -0.04
N TRP A 100 -1.84 20.26 -1.02
CA TRP A 100 -1.64 18.82 -0.88
C TRP A 100 -0.18 18.46 -0.67
N TRP A 101 0.74 19.09 -1.41
CA TRP A 101 2.17 18.95 -1.18
C TRP A 101 2.57 19.39 0.23
N ARG A 102 2.05 20.53 0.70
CA ARG A 102 2.31 20.97 2.08
C ARG A 102 1.81 19.98 3.13
N TYR A 103 0.65 19.36 2.90
CA TYR A 103 0.10 18.33 3.80
C TYR A 103 0.97 17.07 3.75
N ALA A 104 1.37 16.63 2.56
CA ALA A 104 2.25 15.47 2.37
C ALA A 104 3.59 15.65 3.08
N HIS A 105 4.28 16.77 2.84
CA HIS A 105 5.55 17.09 3.49
C HIS A 105 5.42 17.13 5.01
N TYR A 106 4.35 17.74 5.53
CA TYR A 106 4.11 17.77 6.98
C TYR A 106 4.00 16.36 7.59
N LEU A 107 3.30 15.43 6.92
CA LEU A 107 3.20 14.04 7.35
C LEU A 107 4.55 13.32 7.29
N LEU A 108 5.27 13.47 6.17
CA LEU A 108 6.56 12.80 5.92
C LEU A 108 7.64 13.27 6.91
N GLU A 109 7.78 14.58 7.12
CA GLU A 109 8.73 15.18 8.07
C GLU A 109 8.55 14.65 9.50
N ARG A 110 7.31 14.33 9.88
CA ARG A 110 6.93 13.88 11.24
C ARG A 110 6.72 12.38 11.32
N ASN A 111 6.93 11.66 10.23
CA ASN A 111 6.69 10.22 10.12
C ASN A 111 5.27 9.81 10.60
N ILE A 112 4.27 10.63 10.25
CA ILE A 112 2.86 10.40 10.60
C ILE A 112 2.24 9.56 9.47
N PRO A 113 1.63 8.40 9.77
CA PRO A 113 0.94 7.62 8.75
C PRO A 113 -0.26 8.40 8.22
N GLY A 114 -0.36 8.58 6.91
CA GLY A 114 -1.45 9.34 6.30
C GLY A 114 -1.85 8.82 4.92
N VAL A 115 -3.14 8.90 4.65
CA VAL A 115 -3.77 8.44 3.41
C VAL A 115 -4.62 9.58 2.86
N PHE A 116 -4.35 9.94 1.60
CA PHE A 116 -5.12 10.93 0.87
C PHE A 116 -6.29 10.25 0.18
N VAL A 117 -7.51 10.71 0.43
CA VAL A 117 -8.74 10.05 -0.01
C VAL A 117 -9.49 10.96 -0.98
N LEU A 118 -9.70 10.47 -2.20
CA LEU A 118 -10.56 11.07 -3.22
C LEU A 118 -11.98 10.50 -3.12
N ARG A 119 -12.98 11.36 -3.25
CA ARG A 119 -14.40 10.94 -3.21
C ARG A 119 -14.76 10.04 -4.37
N GLY A 120 -14.09 10.19 -5.49
CA GLY A 120 -14.37 9.50 -6.74
C GLY A 120 -13.49 10.02 -7.85
N CYS A 121 -13.77 9.61 -9.09
CA CYS A 121 -13.02 10.08 -10.24
C CYS A 121 -13.41 11.53 -10.61
N ILE A 122 -12.42 12.33 -10.99
CA ILE A 122 -12.59 13.71 -11.45
C ILE A 122 -13.41 13.70 -12.76
N GLY A 123 -14.52 14.45 -12.79
CA GLY A 123 -15.43 14.48 -13.94
C GLY A 123 -16.29 13.21 -14.10
N GLY A 124 -16.25 12.30 -13.11
CA GLY A 124 -16.95 11.02 -13.12
C GLY A 124 -16.10 9.88 -13.65
N CYS A 125 -16.42 8.65 -13.25
CA CYS A 125 -15.60 7.46 -13.56
C CYS A 125 -15.79 6.90 -14.97
N ARG A 126 -16.39 7.67 -15.90
CA ARG A 126 -16.46 7.28 -17.32
C ARG A 126 -15.06 7.23 -17.95
N TYR A 127 -14.18 8.15 -17.56
CA TYR A 127 -12.80 8.20 -17.99
C TYR A 127 -11.90 8.43 -16.77
N ILE A 128 -10.99 7.49 -16.47
CA ILE A 128 -10.12 7.57 -15.29
C ILE A 128 -8.95 8.54 -15.48
N ARG A 129 -8.59 8.85 -16.73
CA ARG A 129 -7.41 9.64 -17.11
C ARG A 129 -7.24 10.96 -16.34
N PRO A 130 -8.27 11.83 -16.19
CA PRO A 130 -8.11 13.07 -15.44
C PRO A 130 -7.74 12.84 -13.97
N THR A 131 -8.21 11.73 -13.40
CA THR A 131 -7.88 11.34 -12.02
C THR A 131 -6.43 10.88 -11.92
N LEU A 132 -5.95 10.08 -12.88
CA LEU A 132 -4.55 9.67 -12.92
C LEU A 132 -3.60 10.85 -13.14
N GLU A 133 -3.95 11.80 -14.02
CA GLU A 133 -3.15 13.01 -14.25
C GLU A 133 -3.07 13.88 -12.98
N PHE A 134 -4.18 14.03 -12.26
CA PHE A 134 -4.18 14.73 -10.96
C PHE A 134 -3.31 14.01 -9.93
N VAL A 135 -3.47 12.69 -9.77
CA VAL A 135 -2.68 11.90 -8.82
C VAL A 135 -1.21 11.92 -9.19
N GLN A 136 -0.87 11.80 -10.47
CA GLN A 136 0.51 11.88 -10.94
C GLN A 136 1.12 13.23 -10.57
N ARG A 137 0.47 14.35 -10.91
CA ARG A 137 0.95 15.69 -10.55
C ARG A 137 1.05 15.90 -9.05
N PHE A 138 0.13 15.32 -8.27
CA PHE A 138 0.23 15.36 -6.82
C PHE A 138 1.47 14.59 -6.32
N LEU A 139 1.73 13.39 -6.82
CA LEU A 139 2.87 12.58 -6.41
C LEU A 139 4.20 13.15 -6.92
N THR A 140 4.25 13.65 -8.14
CA THR A 140 5.43 14.28 -8.74
C THR A 140 5.32 15.79 -8.57
N GLU A 141 5.71 16.30 -7.39
CA GLU A 141 5.85 17.74 -7.16
C GLU A 141 6.82 18.31 -8.21
N GLU A 142 6.27 19.11 -9.12
CA GLU A 142 6.99 19.64 -10.27
C GLU A 142 8.28 20.34 -9.82
N GLY A 143 9.44 19.83 -10.26
CA GLY A 143 10.75 20.42 -9.98
C GLY A 143 11.40 20.06 -8.63
N ARG A 144 10.81 19.15 -7.84
CA ARG A 144 11.43 18.71 -6.57
C ARG A 144 11.65 17.21 -6.43
N ASN A 145 10.78 16.37 -7.00
CA ASN A 145 10.81 14.94 -6.71
C ASN A 145 10.58 14.10 -7.97
N GLU A 146 11.67 13.69 -8.63
CA GLU A 146 11.61 12.78 -9.78
C GLU A 146 11.15 11.36 -9.37
N GLU A 147 11.42 10.96 -8.13
CA GLU A 147 11.05 9.65 -7.57
C GLU A 147 9.59 9.57 -7.07
N GLY A 148 8.92 10.73 -6.96
CA GLY A 148 7.56 10.85 -6.44
C GLY A 148 7.46 10.85 -4.90
N LEU A 149 6.44 11.52 -4.37
CA LEU A 149 6.17 11.55 -2.94
C LEU A 149 5.69 10.17 -2.46
N PRO A 150 6.29 9.58 -1.40
CA PRO A 150 5.91 8.28 -0.88
C PRO A 150 4.65 8.38 0.00
N VAL A 151 3.54 8.83 -0.58
CA VAL A 151 2.24 8.98 0.07
C VAL A 151 1.19 8.09 -0.58
N GLU A 152 0.24 7.61 0.21
CA GLU A 152 -0.83 6.78 -0.29
C GLU A 152 -2.03 7.63 -0.75
N VAL A 153 -2.53 7.36 -1.96
CA VAL A 153 -3.75 7.96 -2.49
C VAL A 153 -4.78 6.88 -2.77
N GLN A 154 -5.97 7.03 -2.21
CA GLN A 154 -7.10 6.11 -2.39
C GLN A 154 -8.29 6.82 -3.02
N ILE A 155 -9.04 6.11 -3.87
CA ILE A 155 -10.35 6.56 -4.35
C ILE A 155 -11.40 5.75 -3.58
N ASP A 156 -12.03 6.39 -2.59
CA ASP A 156 -12.97 5.72 -1.69
C ASP A 156 -14.21 6.61 -1.40
N PRO A 157 -15.29 6.47 -2.19
CA PRO A 157 -16.54 7.18 -1.95
C PRO A 157 -17.22 6.77 -0.62
N LEU A 158 -16.97 5.57 -0.12
CA LEU A 158 -17.61 5.06 1.10
C LEU A 158 -17.00 5.75 2.32
N LYS A 159 -15.68 5.92 2.38
CA LYS A 159 -15.04 6.71 3.45
C LYS A 159 -15.57 8.14 3.53
N PHE A 160 -15.82 8.80 2.39
CA PHE A 160 -16.46 10.14 2.41
C PHE A 160 -17.86 10.11 3.04
N ARG A 161 -18.64 9.06 2.76
CA ARG A 161 -19.98 8.89 3.32
C ARG A 161 -19.93 8.57 4.80
N ASP A 162 -19.07 7.64 5.21
CA ASP A 162 -18.97 7.14 6.57
C ASP A 162 -18.48 8.23 7.54
N TYR A 163 -17.54 9.07 7.10
CA TYR A 163 -17.09 10.25 7.85
C TYR A 163 -17.98 11.49 7.65
N GLY A 164 -19.02 11.42 6.82
CA GLY A 164 -19.94 12.54 6.60
C GLY A 164 -19.30 13.78 5.95
N VAL A 165 -18.26 13.59 5.12
CA VAL A 165 -17.48 14.67 4.51
C VAL A 165 -18.28 15.37 3.42
N LYS A 166 -18.59 16.66 3.64
CA LYS A 166 -19.38 17.50 2.71
C LYS A 166 -18.54 18.52 1.95
N VAL A 167 -17.45 18.98 2.57
CA VAL A 167 -16.51 19.96 2.04
C VAL A 167 -15.10 19.38 2.14
N VAL A 168 -14.12 19.97 1.46
CA VAL A 168 -12.70 19.61 1.60
C VAL A 168 -11.87 20.91 1.52
N PRO A 169 -10.67 20.97 2.11
CA PRO A 169 -9.96 19.92 2.85
C PRO A 169 -10.68 19.48 4.12
N CYS A 170 -10.65 18.17 4.42
CA CYS A 170 -11.03 17.66 5.74
C CYS A 170 -10.05 16.59 6.19
N VAL A 171 -9.89 16.48 7.50
CA VAL A 171 -8.97 15.54 8.15
C VAL A 171 -9.72 14.76 9.22
N ALA A 172 -9.48 13.46 9.26
CA ALA A 172 -9.95 12.57 10.31
C ALA A 172 -8.83 11.67 10.80
N LEU A 173 -9.01 11.12 11.99
CA LEU A 173 -8.12 10.09 12.54
C LEU A 173 -8.82 8.73 12.45
N GLU A 174 -8.06 7.71 12.10
CA GLU A 174 -8.54 6.34 12.12
C GLU A 174 -9.09 5.96 13.51
N GLY A 175 -10.29 5.38 13.52
CA GLY A 175 -10.98 5.00 14.74
C GLY A 175 -11.59 6.15 15.56
N LYS A 176 -11.53 7.40 15.08
CA LYS A 176 -12.25 8.53 15.69
C LYS A 176 -13.37 9.02 14.78
N GLU A 177 -14.50 9.40 15.39
CA GLU A 177 -15.65 10.00 14.69
C GLU A 177 -15.48 11.50 14.43
N LYS A 178 -14.48 12.13 15.05
CA LYS A 178 -14.25 13.57 14.92
C LYS A 178 -13.62 13.88 13.56
N LEU A 179 -14.16 14.92 12.91
CA LEU A 179 -13.71 15.45 11.63
C LEU A 179 -13.36 16.94 11.83
N SER A 180 -12.28 17.39 11.20
CA SER A 180 -11.92 18.81 11.12
C SER A 180 -11.85 19.21 9.64
N CYS A 181 -12.54 20.29 9.27
CA CYS A 181 -12.73 20.71 7.88
C CYS A 181 -12.49 22.22 7.71
N GLY A 182 -11.95 22.61 6.56
CA GLY A 182 -11.76 24.00 6.17
C GLY A 182 -10.33 24.29 5.70
N ASP A 183 -10.09 25.55 5.35
CA ASP A 183 -8.83 26.02 4.74
C ASP A 183 -7.73 26.28 5.78
N TRP A 184 -7.46 25.30 6.63
CA TRP A 184 -6.48 25.40 7.70
C TRP A 184 -5.15 24.73 7.32
N SER A 185 -4.16 24.79 8.20
CA SER A 185 -2.98 23.93 8.07
C SER A 185 -3.29 22.53 8.60
N LEU A 186 -2.56 21.53 8.11
CA LEU A 186 -2.68 20.16 8.62
C LEU A 186 -2.38 20.09 10.13
N GLU A 187 -1.42 20.88 10.63
CA GLU A 187 -1.13 21.00 12.06
C GLU A 187 -2.37 21.43 12.86
N TYR A 188 -3.11 22.42 12.37
CA TYR A 188 -4.29 22.93 13.05
C TYR A 188 -5.39 21.87 13.13
N HIS A 189 -5.65 21.17 12.00
CA HIS A 189 -6.60 20.06 11.99
C HIS A 189 -6.23 18.99 13.02
N LEU A 190 -4.96 18.61 13.11
CA LEU A 190 -4.51 17.56 14.02
C LEU A 190 -4.62 17.99 15.50
N LYS A 191 -4.33 19.26 15.82
CA LYS A 191 -4.59 19.83 17.14
C LYS A 191 -6.06 19.80 17.50
N GLU A 192 -6.93 20.21 16.58
CA GLU A 192 -8.38 20.18 16.79
C GLU A 192 -8.89 18.75 17.04
N LEU A 193 -8.33 17.76 16.34
CA LEU A 193 -8.65 16.34 16.50
C LEU A 193 -8.06 15.70 17.77
N GLY A 194 -7.35 16.48 18.60
CA GLY A 194 -6.68 16.00 19.81
C GLY A 194 -5.67 14.92 19.49
N ALA A 195 -4.93 15.09 18.39
CA ALA A 195 -3.82 14.21 18.06
C ALA A 195 -2.63 14.48 19.00
N TRP A 196 -2.36 15.77 19.29
CA TRP A 196 -1.29 16.29 20.14
C TRP A 196 -1.53 17.75 20.51
#